data_AF-A0A6A2V757-F1
#
_entry.id   AF-A0A6A2V757-F1
#
_cell.length_a   1.000
_cell.length_b   1.000
_cell.length_c   1.000
_cell.angle_alpha   90.00
_cell.angle_beta   90.00
_cell.angle_gamma   90.00
#
_symmetry.space_group_name_H-M   'P 1'
#
loop_
_entity.id
_entity.type
_entity.pdbx_description
1 polymer ?
#
loop_
_entity_poly.entity_id
_entity_poly.type
_entity_poly.pdbx_seq_one_letter_code
_entity_poly.pdbx_strand_id
1 'polypeptide(L)'
;MQRRHTDQRFRDDTNLIRLAEHLARASRDASAVSSAQELETDYMRFNSVAMDMVQAQEAARKLSDEFLEEVPQLPWHELRGLRNAIVHEYDEIDPDALYVSATVDVPRLLAQLQPYLDAIED
;
A
#
# COMPACT_ATOMS: atom_id res chain seq x y z
N MET A 1 -30.23 4.63 11.30
CA MET A 1 -29.39 3.97 10.28
C MET A 1 -28.40 4.95 9.62
N GLN A 2 -28.80 6.18 9.26
CA GLN A 2 -27.94 7.19 8.60
C GLN A 2 -26.55 7.42 9.25
N ARG A 3 -26.48 7.58 10.59
CA ARG A 3 -25.20 7.86 11.29
C ARG A 3 -24.14 6.77 11.11
N ARG A 4 -24.55 5.51 10.98
CA ARG A 4 -23.63 4.37 10.88
C ARG A 4 -22.93 4.32 9.51
N HIS A 5 -23.62 4.69 8.43
CA HIS A 5 -23.03 4.76 7.10
C HIS A 5 -22.06 5.95 6.96
N THR A 6 -22.39 7.11 7.54
CA THR A 6 -21.48 8.26 7.55
C THR A 6 -20.18 7.95 8.31
N ASP A 7 -20.27 7.27 9.46
CA ASP A 7 -19.09 6.84 10.23
C ASP A 7 -18.26 5.80 9.45
N GLN A 8 -18.90 4.92 8.68
CA GLN A 8 -18.21 3.91 7.88
C GLN A 8 -17.47 4.55 6.71
N ARG A 9 -18.14 5.42 5.94
CA ARG A 9 -17.51 6.13 4.82
C ARG A 9 -16.28 6.91 5.26
N PHE A 10 -16.38 7.68 6.34
CA PHE A 10 -15.24 8.42 6.90
C PHE A 10 -14.05 7.51 7.26
N ARG A 11 -14.31 6.31 7.78
CA ARG A 11 -13.25 5.33 8.08
C ARG A 11 -12.62 4.78 6.81
N ASP A 12 -13.41 4.51 5.78
CA ASP A 12 -12.91 4.01 4.50
C ASP A 12 -12.04 5.06 3.82
N ASP A 13 -12.49 6.32 3.76
CA ASP A 13 -11.69 7.44 3.25
C ASP A 13 -10.37 7.59 4.03
N THR A 14 -10.42 7.54 5.37
CA THR A 14 -9.22 7.57 6.22
C THR A 14 -8.28 6.40 5.95
N ASN A 15 -8.82 5.19 5.72
CA ASN A 15 -8.01 4.01 5.41
C ASN A 15 -7.39 4.11 4.01
N LEU A 16 -8.09 4.67 3.03
CA LEU A 16 -7.56 4.91 1.69
C LEU A 16 -6.37 5.90 1.73
N ILE A 17 -6.52 7.00 2.47
CA ILE A 17 -5.43 7.97 2.67
C ILE A 17 -4.23 7.30 3.31
N ARG A 18 -4.42 6.55 4.41
CA ARG A 18 -3.33 5.83 5.09
C ARG A 18 -2.64 4.82 4.17
N LEU A 19 -3.41 4.07 3.40
CA LEU A 19 -2.89 3.15 2.40
C LEU A 19 -1.95 3.90 1.45
N ALA A 20 -2.41 5.00 0.87
CA ALA A 20 -1.62 5.78 -0.08
C ALA A 20 -0.37 6.39 0.56
N GLU A 21 -0.46 6.90 1.79
CA GLU A 21 0.70 7.43 2.52
C GLU A 21 1.79 6.38 2.77
N HIS A 22 1.40 5.16 3.17
CA HIS A 22 2.32 4.05 3.37
C HIS A 22 2.97 3.63 2.05
N LEU A 23 2.19 3.50 0.98
CA LEU A 23 2.70 3.24 -0.36
C LEU A 23 3.72 4.31 -0.80
N ALA A 24 3.39 5.60 -0.64
CA ALA A 24 4.28 6.69 -1.01
C ALA A 24 5.61 6.67 -0.25
N ARG A 25 5.58 6.39 1.06
CA ARG A 25 6.81 6.24 1.86
C ARG A 25 7.64 5.05 1.43
N ALA A 26 7.04 3.87 1.26
CA ALA A 26 7.73 2.67 0.78
C ALA A 26 8.43 2.94 -0.55
N SER A 27 7.73 3.55 -1.51
CA SER A 27 8.27 3.84 -2.82
C SER A 27 9.41 4.87 -2.79
N ARG A 28 9.23 5.96 -2.04
CA ARG A 28 10.27 6.99 -1.86
C ARG A 28 11.53 6.39 -1.22
N ASP A 29 11.37 5.62 -0.15
CA ASP A 29 12.49 5.10 0.61
C ASP A 29 13.25 4.02 -0.17
N ALA A 30 12.55 3.16 -0.92
CA ALA A 30 13.17 2.20 -1.84
C ALA A 30 13.88 2.87 -3.02
N SER A 31 13.30 3.94 -3.58
CA SER A 31 13.88 4.68 -4.71
C SER A 31 15.14 5.50 -4.35
N ALA A 32 15.46 5.61 -3.06
CA ALA A 32 16.69 6.28 -2.61
C ALA A 32 17.96 5.42 -2.79
N VAL A 33 17.81 4.15 -3.16
CA VAL A 33 18.90 3.22 -3.48
C VAL A 33 18.70 2.63 -4.87
N SER A 34 19.78 2.17 -5.49
CA SER A 34 19.79 1.86 -6.94
C SER A 34 19.57 0.37 -7.24
N SER A 35 19.46 -0.48 -6.22
CA SER A 35 19.24 -1.92 -6.38
C SER A 35 18.68 -2.58 -5.11
N ALA A 36 18.13 -3.79 -5.27
CA ALA A 36 17.71 -4.64 -4.17
C ALA A 36 18.88 -4.98 -3.21
N GLN A 37 20.07 -5.24 -3.75
CA GLN A 37 21.27 -5.51 -2.95
C GLN A 37 21.67 -4.33 -2.05
N GLU A 38 21.56 -3.10 -2.57
CA GLU A 38 21.79 -1.88 -1.78
C GLU A 38 20.71 -1.70 -0.71
N LEU A 39 19.44 -1.97 -1.05
CA LEU A 39 18.34 -1.93 -0.09
C LEU A 39 18.54 -2.94 1.05
N GLU A 40 18.89 -4.20 0.72
CA GLU A 40 19.15 -5.28 1.68
C GLU A 40 20.29 -4.92 2.66
N THR A 41 21.34 -4.28 2.15
CA THR A 41 22.50 -3.89 2.96
C THR A 41 22.19 -2.73 3.92
N ASP A 42 21.23 -1.87 3.57
CA ASP A 42 20.71 -0.82 4.44
C ASP A 42 19.55 -1.37 5.30
N TYR A 43 19.90 -2.08 6.39
CA TYR A 43 18.94 -2.74 7.27
C TYR A 43 17.79 -1.83 7.76
N MET A 44 18.08 -0.56 8.05
CA MET A 44 17.05 0.38 8.53
C MET A 44 16.06 0.71 7.42
N ARG A 45 16.56 0.99 6.21
CA ARG A 45 15.73 1.29 5.05
C ARG A 45 14.94 0.07 4.59
N PHE A 46 15.57 -1.11 4.52
CA PHE A 46 14.90 -2.37 4.21
C PHE A 46 13.67 -2.57 5.11
N ASN A 47 13.85 -2.48 6.43
CA ASN A 47 12.76 -2.64 7.38
C ASN A 47 11.72 -1.52 7.30
N SER A 48 12.12 -0.29 7.00
CA SER A 48 11.19 0.83 6.76
C SER A 48 10.25 0.51 5.59
N VAL A 49 10.81 0.16 4.44
CA VAL A 49 10.04 -0.19 3.22
C VAL A 49 9.15 -1.40 3.48
N ALA A 50 9.68 -2.46 4.07
CA ALA A 50 8.92 -3.65 4.43
C ALA A 50 7.73 -3.34 5.34
N MET A 51 7.94 -2.54 6.39
CA MET A 51 6.88 -2.19 7.34
C MET A 51 5.81 -1.31 6.69
N ASP A 52 6.20 -0.34 5.86
CA ASP A 52 5.24 0.47 5.12
C ASP A 52 4.39 -0.38 4.16
N MET A 53 4.98 -1.38 3.49
CA MET A 53 4.22 -2.33 2.64
C MET A 53 3.19 -3.14 3.44
N VAL A 54 3.55 -3.62 4.63
CA VAL A 54 2.61 -4.32 5.53
C VAL A 54 1.49 -3.38 6.00
N GLN A 55 1.84 -2.15 6.39
CA GLN A 55 0.85 -1.19 6.88
C GLN A 55 -0.11 -0.72 5.77
N ALA A 56 0.37 -0.58 4.53
CA ALA A 56 -0.46 -0.32 3.36
C ALA A 56 -1.48 -1.46 3.15
N GLN A 57 -1.03 -2.72 3.22
CA GLN A 57 -1.92 -3.87 3.15
C GLN A 57 -2.98 -3.83 4.25
N GLU A 58 -2.58 -3.58 5.50
CA GLU A 58 -3.51 -3.57 6.63
C GLU A 58 -4.54 -2.44 6.53
N ALA A 59 -4.18 -1.31 5.92
CA ALA A 59 -5.13 -0.26 5.57
C ALA A 59 -6.11 -0.73 4.47
N ALA A 60 -5.62 -1.38 3.41
CA ALA A 60 -6.44 -1.94 2.33
C ALA A 60 -7.45 -2.99 2.82
N ARG A 61 -7.05 -3.81 3.79
CA ARG A 61 -7.90 -4.86 4.39
C ARG A 61 -9.00 -4.30 5.28
N LYS A 62 -8.86 -3.06 5.77
CA LYS A 62 -9.86 -2.38 6.61
C LYS A 62 -10.92 -1.63 5.82
N LEU A 63 -10.75 -1.47 4.50
CA LEU A 63 -11.78 -0.94 3.62
C LEU A 63 -13.00 -1.88 3.61
N SER A 64 -14.20 -1.31 3.75
CA SER A 64 -15.46 -2.05 3.69
C SER A 64 -15.73 -2.62 2.29
N ASP A 65 -16.48 -3.72 2.23
CA ASP A 65 -16.87 -4.31 0.94
C ASP A 65 -17.74 -3.35 0.11
N GLU A 66 -18.60 -2.54 0.76
CA GLU A 66 -19.38 -1.46 0.12
C GLU A 66 -18.46 -0.47 -0.62
N PHE A 67 -17.36 -0.04 0.01
CA PHE A 67 -16.39 0.85 -0.63
C PHE A 67 -15.68 0.20 -1.82
N LEU A 68 -15.32 -1.09 -1.71
CA LEU A 68 -14.67 -1.81 -2.81
C LEU A 68 -15.59 -1.98 -4.01
N GLU A 69 -16.88 -2.22 -3.77
CA GLU A 69 -17.93 -2.35 -4.78
C GLU A 69 -18.25 -1.03 -5.48
N GLU A 70 -18.10 0.12 -4.80
CA GLU A 70 -18.23 1.45 -5.40
C GLU A 70 -17.06 1.79 -6.35
N VAL A 71 -15.88 1.21 -6.10
CA VAL A 71 -14.65 1.50 -6.85
C VAL A 71 -14.02 0.22 -7.40
N PRO A 72 -14.72 -0.56 -8.25
CA PRO A 72 -14.25 -1.89 -8.70
C PRO A 72 -13.07 -1.83 -9.67
N GLN A 73 -12.76 -0.67 -10.23
CA GLN A 73 -11.67 -0.44 -11.18
C GLN A 73 -10.28 -0.46 -10.54
N LEU A 74 -10.19 -0.33 -9.21
CA LEU A 74 -8.91 -0.41 -8.51
C LEU A 74 -8.51 -1.87 -8.24
N PRO A 75 -7.21 -2.20 -8.26
CA PRO A 75 -6.73 -3.57 -8.10
C PRO A 75 -6.72 -3.97 -6.61
N TRP A 76 -7.91 -4.08 -5.99
CA TRP A 76 -8.04 -4.36 -4.56
C TRP A 76 -7.40 -5.67 -4.12
N HIS A 77 -7.43 -6.69 -4.96
CA HIS A 77 -6.76 -7.96 -4.69
C HIS A 77 -5.24 -7.77 -4.56
N GLU A 78 -4.65 -6.93 -5.41
CA GLU A 78 -3.22 -6.60 -5.37
C GLU A 78 -2.89 -5.81 -4.10
N LEU A 79 -3.66 -4.75 -3.80
CA LEU A 79 -3.48 -3.92 -2.60
C LEU A 79 -3.64 -4.70 -1.30
N ARG A 80 -4.58 -5.65 -1.24
CA ARG A 80 -4.77 -6.54 -0.08
C ARG A 80 -3.75 -7.68 -0.03
N GLY A 81 -3.00 -7.91 -1.11
CA GLY A 81 -2.02 -8.99 -1.25
C GLY A 81 -0.54 -8.55 -1.13
N LEU A 82 -0.27 -7.28 -0.79
CA LEU A 82 1.09 -6.71 -0.81
C LEU A 82 2.12 -7.48 0.03
N ARG A 83 1.78 -7.95 1.24
CA ARG A 83 2.73 -8.75 2.06
C ARG A 83 3.04 -10.07 1.38
N ASN A 84 2.05 -10.71 0.77
CA ASN A 84 2.25 -12.00 0.12
C ASN A 84 3.13 -11.87 -1.13
N ALA A 85 3.15 -10.70 -1.76
CA ALA A 85 4.01 -10.44 -2.91
C ALA A 85 5.51 -10.31 -2.55
N ILE A 86 5.83 -9.96 -1.29
CA ILE A 86 7.21 -9.69 -0.84
C ILE A 86 7.80 -10.79 0.06
N VAL A 87 7.03 -11.82 0.41
CA VAL A 87 7.47 -12.91 1.30
C VAL A 87 7.72 -14.19 0.49
N HIS A 88 8.83 -14.87 0.78
CA HIS A 88 9.22 -16.14 0.15
C HIS A 88 8.86 -17.37 0.99
N GLU A 89 9.20 -18.56 0.49
CA GLU A 89 9.19 -19.79 1.29
C GLU A 89 10.07 -19.55 2.54
N TYR A 90 9.61 -19.95 3.73
CA TYR A 90 10.19 -19.65 5.06
C TYR A 90 9.79 -18.34 5.75
N ASP A 91 8.77 -17.62 5.27
CA ASP A 91 8.24 -16.39 5.90
C ASP A 91 9.24 -15.21 5.96
N GLU A 92 10.34 -15.30 5.23
CA GLU A 92 11.33 -14.23 5.07
C GLU A 92 10.96 -13.28 3.92
N ILE A 93 11.29 -12.00 4.09
CA ILE A 93 11.06 -10.99 3.05
C ILE A 93 12.14 -11.12 1.99
N ASP A 94 11.73 -11.27 0.75
CA ASP A 94 12.63 -11.29 -0.40
C ASP A 94 13.04 -9.86 -0.79
N PRO A 95 14.34 -9.52 -0.78
CA PRO A 95 14.78 -8.17 -1.11
C PRO A 95 14.51 -7.72 -2.54
N ASP A 96 14.60 -8.63 -3.53
CA ASP A 96 14.31 -8.34 -4.92
C ASP A 96 12.82 -8.06 -5.11
N ALA A 97 11.96 -8.91 -4.54
CA ALA A 97 10.51 -8.73 -4.56
C ALA A 97 10.09 -7.44 -3.86
N LEU A 98 10.67 -7.14 -2.69
CA LEU A 98 10.41 -5.89 -1.96
C LEU A 98 10.82 -4.67 -2.79
N TYR A 99 12.02 -4.68 -3.37
CA TYR A 99 12.54 -3.58 -4.16
C TYR A 99 11.70 -3.35 -5.42
N VAL A 100 11.42 -4.41 -6.20
CA VAL A 100 10.57 -4.33 -7.40
C VAL A 100 9.18 -3.84 -7.05
N SER A 101 8.54 -4.43 -6.03
CA SER A 101 7.21 -4.01 -5.61
C SER A 101 7.19 -2.52 -5.27
N ALA A 102 8.11 -2.05 -4.44
CA ALA A 102 8.15 -0.66 -3.98
C ALA A 102 8.54 0.35 -5.07
N THR A 103 9.39 -0.03 -6.03
CA THR A 103 9.91 0.88 -7.07
C THR A 103 9.15 0.84 -8.39
N VAL A 104 8.41 -0.23 -8.67
CA VAL A 104 7.68 -0.43 -9.93
C VAL A 104 6.18 -0.48 -9.71
N ASP A 105 5.70 -1.40 -8.87
CA ASP A 105 4.26 -1.62 -8.69
C ASP A 105 3.61 -0.50 -7.88
N VAL A 106 4.25 -0.08 -6.81
CA VAL A 106 3.70 0.96 -5.93
C VAL A 106 3.47 2.30 -6.65
N PRO A 107 4.40 2.84 -7.46
CA PRO A 107 4.12 4.04 -8.27
C PRO A 107 2.90 3.90 -9.18
N ARG A 108 2.74 2.73 -9.82
CA ARG A 108 1.57 2.43 -10.67
C ARG A 108 0.28 2.38 -9.85
N LEU A 109 0.32 1.80 -8.65
CA LEU A 109 -0.83 1.74 -7.74
C LEU A 109 -1.22 3.13 -7.23
N LEU A 110 -0.25 3.95 -6.83
CA LEU A 110 -0.47 5.33 -6.40
C LEU A 110 -1.12 6.17 -7.50
N ALA A 111 -0.65 6.05 -8.75
CA ALA A 111 -1.24 6.76 -9.88
C ALA A 111 -2.71 6.39 -10.11
N GLN A 112 -3.11 5.14 -9.86
CA GLN A 112 -4.50 4.71 -9.95
C GLN A 112 -5.34 5.22 -8.77
N LEU A 113 -4.76 5.32 -7.58
CA LEU A 113 -5.43 5.80 -6.37
C LEU A 113 -5.66 7.32 -6.36
N GLN A 114 -4.78 8.09 -7.01
CA GLN A 114 -4.77 9.56 -6.95
C GLN A 114 -6.14 10.21 -7.21
N PRO A 115 -6.91 9.83 -8.25
CA PRO A 115 -8.21 10.48 -8.52
C PRO A 115 -9.24 10.34 -7.38
N TYR A 116 -9.13 9.29 -6.57
CA TYR A 116 -10.03 9.06 -5.43
C TYR A 116 -9.57 9.82 -4.19
N LEU A 117 -8.25 9.98 -4.03
CA LEU A 117 -7.68 10.78 -2.95
C LEU A 117 -8.03 12.26 -3.15
N ASP A 118 -7.88 12.77 -4.37
CA ASP A 118 -8.25 14.15 -4.72
C ASP A 118 -9.73 14.43 -4.40
N ALA A 119 -10.61 13.47 -4.73
CA ALA A 119 -12.05 13.59 -4.46
C ALA A 119 -12.45 13.51 -2.97
N ILE A 120 -11.56 13.07 -2.08
CA ILE A 120 -11.78 13.06 -0.62
C ILE A 120 -11.33 14.39 0.02
N GLU A 121 -10.31 15.02 -0.57
CA GLU A 121 -9.73 16.28 -0.07
C GLU A 121 -10.52 17.53 -0.48
N ASP A 122 -11.39 17.40 -1.50
CA ASP A 122 -12.36 18.41 -1.96
C ASP A 122 -13.61 18.54 -1.05
#